data_AF-A0A7C8E881-F1
#
_entry.id   AF-A0A7C8E881-F1
#
_cell.length_a   1.000
_cell.length_b   1.000
_cell.length_c   1.000
_cell.angle_alpha   90.00
_cell.angle_beta   90.00
_cell.angle_gamma   90.00
#
_symmetry.space_group_name_H-M   'P 1'
#
loop_
_entity.id
_entity.type
_entity.pdbx_description
1 polymer ?
#
loop_
_entity_poly.entity_id
_entity_poly.type
_entity_poly.pdbx_seq_one_letter_code
_entity_poly.pdbx_strand_id
1 'polypeptide(L)' 'MDWDGVGLTSQWTSQKLSGTVVGYQIADLDNDGFKELVIASVTSESYFVGFPKSRLVLYDLDLKASDK' A
#
# COMPACT_ATOMS: atom_id res chain seq x y z
N MET A 1 -2.66 -10.52 -8.82
CA MET A 1 -3.00 -11.93 -9.12
C MET A 1 -2.35 -12.29 -10.42
N ASP A 2 -1.92 -13.53 -10.58
CA ASP A 2 -1.35 -14.03 -11.82
C ASP A 2 -1.98 -15.38 -12.17
N TRP A 3 -2.02 -15.73 -13.45
CA TRP A 3 -2.56 -16.99 -13.93
C TRP A 3 -1.43 -17.96 -14.24
N ASP A 4 -1.47 -19.15 -13.65
CA ASP A 4 -0.34 -20.09 -13.67
C ASP A 4 -0.55 -21.31 -14.60
N GLY A 5 -1.62 -21.35 -15.38
CA GLY A 5 -1.99 -22.55 -16.14
C GLY A 5 -3.21 -23.28 -15.59
N VAL A 6 -3.45 -23.16 -14.29
CA VAL A 6 -4.43 -23.96 -13.55
C VAL A 6 -5.43 -23.08 -12.81
N GLY A 7 -4.99 -21.92 -12.32
CA GLY A 7 -5.85 -20.99 -11.59
C GLY A 7 -5.27 -19.59 -11.45
N LEU A 8 -5.99 -18.76 -10.71
CA LEU A 8 -5.50 -17.45 -10.28
C LEU A 8 -4.79 -17.60 -8.94
N THR A 9 -3.53 -17.23 -8.91
CA THR A 9 -2.69 -17.26 -7.71
C THR A 9 -2.38 -15.83 -7.26
N SER A 10 -2.53 -15.57 -5.96
CA SER A 10 -2.18 -14.27 -5.40
C SER A 10 -0.66 -14.12 -5.34
N GLN A 11 -0.11 -13.19 -6.11
CA GLN A 11 1.34 -12.94 -6.16
C GLN A 11 1.85 -12.16 -4.95
N TRP A 12 1.02 -11.24 -4.43
CA TRP A 12 1.38 -10.36 -3.32
C TRP A 12 0.11 -9.85 -2.63
N THR A 13 0.21 -9.59 -1.33
CA THR A 13 -0.81 -8.89 -0.56
C THR A 13 -0.14 -7.92 0.38
N SER A 14 -0.78 -6.75 0.59
CA SER A 14 -0.33 -5.82 1.61
C SER A 14 -0.46 -6.44 3.00
N GLN A 15 0.32 -5.94 3.95
CA GLN A 15 0.04 -6.19 5.37
C GLN A 15 -1.29 -5.58 5.77
N LYS A 16 -1.84 -6.03 6.91
CA LYS A 16 -3.04 -5.41 7.48
C LYS A 16 -2.71 -3.98 7.91
N LEU A 17 -3.34 -3.01 7.26
CA LEU A 17 -3.24 -1.61 7.62
C LEU A 17 -4.25 -1.28 8.72
N SER A 18 -3.81 -0.49 9.72
CA SER A 18 -4.71 0.09 10.71
C SER A 18 -5.35 1.37 10.18
N GLY A 19 -6.51 1.70 10.73
CA GLY A 19 -7.28 2.86 10.30
C GLY A 19 -8.11 2.61 9.04
N THR A 20 -8.67 3.70 8.51
CA THR A 20 -9.55 3.68 7.33
C THR A 20 -8.77 4.13 6.10
N VAL A 21 -8.78 3.31 5.05
CA VAL A 21 -8.25 3.70 3.74
C VAL A 21 -9.20 4.72 3.10
N VAL A 22 -8.67 5.87 2.73
CA VAL A 22 -9.44 6.98 2.13
C VAL A 22 -9.09 7.23 0.67
N GLY A 23 -8.01 6.62 0.18
CA GLY A 23 -7.61 6.73 -1.21
C GLY A 23 -6.40 5.85 -1.52
N TYR A 24 -6.20 5.57 -2.80
CA TYR A 24 -5.04 4.85 -3.30
C TYR A 24 -4.66 5.35 -4.70
N GLN A 25 -3.39 5.21 -5.07
CA GLN A 25 -2.89 5.54 -6.41
C GLN A 25 -1.71 4.64 -6.78
N ILE A 26 -1.52 4.43 -8.07
CA ILE A 26 -0.28 3.86 -8.62
C ILE A 26 0.55 5.01 -9.19
N ALA A 27 1.72 5.25 -8.62
CA ALA A 27 2.62 6.32 -9.03
C ALA A 27 4.07 5.91 -8.80
N ASP A 28 5.00 6.63 -9.43
CA ASP A 28 6.42 6.58 -9.10
C ASP A 28 6.67 7.82 -8.23
N LEU A 29 6.59 7.66 -6.91
CA LEU A 29 6.53 8.78 -5.96
C LEU A 29 7.93 9.27 -5.56
N ASP A 30 8.90 8.37 -5.49
CA ASP A 30 10.30 8.70 -5.18
C ASP A 30 11.20 8.83 -6.41
N ASN A 31 10.64 8.60 -7.61
CA ASN A 31 11.30 8.78 -8.90
C ASN A 31 12.50 7.85 -9.09
N ASP A 32 12.38 6.60 -8.63
CA ASP A 32 13.38 5.56 -8.81
C ASP A 32 13.19 4.74 -10.10
N GLY A 33 12.09 5.00 -10.83
CA GLY A 33 11.73 4.35 -12.09
C GLY A 33 10.83 3.14 -11.93
N PHE A 34 10.53 2.72 -10.71
CA PHE A 34 9.54 1.71 -10.39
C PHE A 34 8.19 2.36 -10.05
N LYS A 35 7.16 1.53 -9.87
CA LYS A 35 5.82 2.00 -9.49
C LYS A 35 5.52 1.48 -8.11
N GLU A 36 4.92 2.33 -7.28
CA GLU A 36 4.45 1.98 -5.96
C GLU A 36 2.92 2.05 -5.91
N LEU A 37 2.35 1.15 -5.13
CA LEU A 37 1.01 1.31 -4.61
C LEU A 37 1.06 2.28 -3.42
N VAL A 38 0.58 3.50 -3.65
CA VAL A 38 0.45 4.55 -2.64
C VAL A 38 -0.94 4.45 -2.01
N ILE A 39 -1.00 4.35 -0.68
CA ILE A 39 -2.24 4.26 0.09
C ILE A 39 -2.30 5.38 1.11
N ALA A 40 -3.40 6.11 1.13
CA ALA A 40 -3.71 7.08 2.18
C ALA A 40 -4.67 6.48 3.21
N SER A 41 -4.32 6.57 4.49
CA SER A 41 -5.19 6.13 5.58
C SER A 41 -5.28 7.12 6.73
N VAL A 42 -6.44 7.14 7.37
CA VAL A 42 -6.69 7.88 8.61
C VAL A 42 -6.65 6.89 9.77
N THR A 43 -5.72 7.09 10.69
CA THR A 43 -5.44 6.17 11.81
C THR A 43 -6.03 6.63 13.14
N SER A 44 -6.36 7.91 13.26
CA SER A 44 -7.08 8.48 14.40
C SER A 44 -7.83 9.73 13.97
N GLU A 45 -9.10 9.83 14.36
CA GLU A 45 -9.97 10.98 14.10
C GLU A 45 -10.33 11.76 15.39
N SER A 46 -9.93 11.26 16.55
CA SER A 46 -10.34 11.84 17.84
C SER A 46 -9.52 13.07 18.19
N TYR A 47 -10.19 14.23 18.30
CA TYR A 47 -9.63 15.48 18.83
C TYR A 47 -9.61 15.53 20.37
N PHE A 48 -10.32 14.63 21.04
CA PHE A 48 -10.39 14.58 22.51
C PHE A 48 -9.23 13.79 23.14
N VAL A 49 -8.70 12.80 22.40
CA VAL A 49 -7.65 11.89 22.88
C VAL A 49 -6.29 12.21 22.23
N GLY A 50 -6.25 13.15 21.28
CA GLY A 50 -5.04 13.60 20.61
C GLY A 50 -5.36 14.43 19.37
N PHE A 51 -4.36 14.61 18.50
CA PHE A 51 -4.59 15.17 17.17
C PHE A 51 -4.97 14.05 16.19
N PRO A 52 -5.79 14.34 15.17
CA PRO A 52 -6.00 13.42 14.07
C PRO A 52 -4.68 13.02 13.44
N LYS A 53 -4.58 11.76 13.03
CA LYS A 53 -3.37 11.20 12.42
C LYS A 53 -3.70 10.49 11.13
N SER A 54 -2.99 10.88 10.09
CA SER A 54 -3.04 10.23 8.78
C SER A 54 -1.67 9.65 8.43
N ARG A 55 -1.66 8.66 7.55
CA ARG A 55 -0.46 7.99 7.05
C ARG A 55 -0.55 7.80 5.54
N LEU A 56 0.59 7.97 4.88
CA LEU A 56 0.82 7.41 3.55
C LEU A 56 1.67 6.15 3.70
N VAL A 57 1.26 5.08 3.03
CA VAL A 57 2.01 3.82 2.94
C VAL A 57 2.31 3.59 1.47
N LEU A 58 3.55 3.20 1.18
CA LEU A 58 4.00 2.83 -0.15
C LEU A 58 4.35 1.35 -0.15
N TYR A 59 4.00 0.66 -1.23
CA TYR A 59 4.44 -0.69 -1.50
C TYR A 59 5.02 -0.75 -2.90
N ASP A 60 6.29 -1.15 -3.00
CA ASP A 60 6.94 -1.37 -4.29
C ASP A 60 6.25 -2.49 -5.03
N LEU A 61 5.95 -2.27 -6.31
CA LEU A 61 5.29 -3.26 -7.15
C LEU A 61 6.29 -4.09 -7.97
N ASP A 62 7.59 -3.79 -7.89
CA ASP A 62 8.59 -4.68 -8.47
C ASP A 62 8.79 -5.92 -7.59
N LEU A 63 8.18 -7.02 -8.02
CA LEU A 63 8.27 -8.32 -7.35
C LEU A 63 9.71 -8.86 -7.28
N LYS A 64 10.66 -8.34 -8.06
CA LYS A 64 12.07 -8.73 -7.98
C LYS A 64 12.87 -7.96 -6.92
N ALA A 65 12.37 -6.80 -6.48
CA ALA A 65 13.05 -5.95 -5.50
C ALA A 65 12.76 -6.37 -4.05
N SER A 66 11.66 -7.10 -3.81
CA SER A 66 11.21 -7.53 -2.47
C SER A 66 12.05 -8.65 -1.84
N ASP A 67 13.08 -9.17 -2.52
CA ASP A 67 13.99 -10.21 -2.02
C ASP A 67 15.25 -9.65 -1.31
N LYS A 68 15.13 -8.50 -0.64
CA LYS A 68 16.22 -7.88 0.13
C LYS A 68 15.93 -7.72 1.61
#